data_AF-A0A6L2N211-F1
#
_entry.id   AF-A0A6L2N211-F1
#
_cell.length_a   1.000
_cell.length_b   1.000
_cell.length_c   1.000
_cell.angle_alpha   90.00
_cell.angle_beta   90.00
_cell.angle_gamma   90.00
#
_symmetry.space_group_name_H-M   'P 1'
#
loop_
_entity.id
_entity.type
_entity.pdbx_description
1 polymer ?
#
loop_
_entity_poly.entity_id
_entity_poly.type
_entity_poly.pdbx_seq_one_letter_code
_entity_poly.pdbx_strand_id
1 'polypeptide(L)'
;MTKFTQKGINFDWGEKEENPFQLIKQKLCSAPILSLPEGSEDFVVYCDASHKGLGSVLMQREKVIAYASRQLKVHEKSYTTHDLELGSVVFALKIWRHYLCGD
;
A
#
# COMPACT_ATOMS: atom_id res chain seq x y z
N MET A 1 3.78 11.77 -6.70
CA MET A 1 2.77 12.61 -7.40
C MET A 1 2.68 12.10 -8.83
N THR A 2 1.53 11.58 -9.23
CA THR A 2 1.33 10.98 -10.55
C THR A 2 1.33 12.06 -11.63
N LYS A 3 1.89 11.78 -12.81
CA LYS A 3 2.11 12.78 -13.87
C LYS A 3 0.84 13.56 -14.23
N PHE A 4 -0.32 12.90 -14.24
CA PHE A 4 -1.62 13.50 -14.63
C PHE A 4 -2.23 14.49 -13.64
N THR A 5 -1.72 14.57 -12.42
CA THR A 5 -2.24 15.53 -11.41
C THR A 5 -1.37 16.78 -11.30
N GLN A 6 -0.32 16.91 -12.12
CA GLN A 6 0.55 18.07 -12.11
C GLN A 6 -0.04 19.21 -12.94
N LYS A 7 0.01 20.42 -12.38
CA LYS A 7 -0.50 21.63 -13.02
C LYS A 7 0.33 21.96 -14.27
N GLY A 8 -0.33 22.19 -15.40
CA GLY A 8 0.32 22.53 -16.67
C GLY A 8 0.74 21.35 -17.54
N ILE A 9 0.37 20.11 -17.18
CA ILE A 9 0.55 18.93 -18.03
C ILE A 9 -0.76 18.63 -18.76
N ASN A 10 -0.70 18.43 -20.08
CA ASN A 10 -1.85 17.98 -20.86
C ASN A 10 -2.23 16.55 -20.45
N PHE A 11 -3.53 16.34 -20.21
CA PHE A 11 -4.07 15.03 -19.88
C PHE A 11 -4.14 14.18 -21.15
N ASP A 12 -3.06 13.45 -21.44
CA ASP A 12 -2.97 12.50 -22.55
C ASP A 12 -3.13 11.07 -22.03
N TRP A 13 -4.29 10.48 -22.27
CA TRP A 13 -4.64 9.15 -21.76
C TRP A 13 -4.55 8.13 -22.90
N GLY A 14 -3.42 7.45 -22.98
CA GLY A 14 -3.15 6.42 -23.98
C GLY A 14 -3.18 5.00 -23.41
N GLU A 15 -2.75 4.03 -24.21
CA GLU A 15 -2.68 2.63 -23.78
C GLU A 15 -1.71 2.39 -22.62
N LYS A 16 -0.65 3.21 -22.49
CA LYS A 16 0.35 3.06 -21.43
C LYS A 16 -0.23 3.38 -20.05
N GLU A 17 -1.27 4.19 -20.00
CA GLU A 17 -1.99 4.60 -18.80
C GLU A 17 -3.24 3.73 -18.56
N GLU A 18 -3.96 3.41 -19.64
CA GLU A 18 -5.16 2.58 -19.59
C GLU A 18 -4.84 1.15 -19.13
N ASN A 19 -3.74 0.56 -19.60
CA ASN A 19 -3.36 -0.81 -19.25
C ASN A 19 -3.13 -0.99 -17.73
N PRO A 20 -2.31 -0.16 -17.04
CA PRO A 20 -2.20 -0.20 -15.59
C PRO A 20 -3.52 0.07 -14.87
N PHE A 21 -4.35 0.99 -15.39
CA PHE A 21 -5.63 1.33 -14.77
C PHE A 21 -6.61 0.15 -14.79
N GLN A 22 -6.73 -0.51 -15.94
CA GLN A 22 -7.56 -1.71 -16.08
C GLN A 22 -7.01 -2.89 -15.29
N LEU A 23 -5.68 -3.06 -15.23
CA LEU A 23 -5.05 -4.07 -14.38
C LEU A 23 -5.39 -3.84 -12.89
N ILE A 24 -5.36 -2.59 -12.42
CA ILE A 24 -5.73 -2.25 -11.04
C ILE A 24 -7.21 -2.56 -10.79
N LYS A 25 -8.11 -2.18 -11.71
CA LYS A 25 -9.53 -2.52 -11.60
C LYS A 25 -9.75 -4.02 -11.50
N GLN A 26 -9.13 -4.80 -12.39
CA GLN A 26 -9.24 -6.25 -12.36
C GLN A 26 -8.73 -6.82 -11.05
N LYS A 27 -7.54 -6.40 -10.59
CA LYS A 27 -6.98 -6.86 -9.31
C LYS A 27 -7.85 -6.49 -8.11
N LEU A 28 -8.49 -5.32 -8.12
CA LEU A 28 -9.43 -4.92 -7.07
C LEU A 28 -10.71 -5.76 -7.09
N CYS A 29 -11.24 -6.08 -8.28
CA CYS A 29 -12.43 -6.93 -8.42
C CYS A 29 -12.16 -8.41 -8.17
N SER A 30 -10.94 -8.88 -8.41
CA SER A 30 -10.53 -10.28 -8.27
C SER A 30 -9.81 -10.59 -6.96
N ALA A 31 -9.47 -9.57 -6.16
CA ALA A 31 -8.77 -9.78 -4.89
C ALA A 31 -9.62 -10.67 -3.98
N PRO A 32 -8.98 -11.54 -3.17
CA PRO A 32 -9.70 -12.29 -2.14
C PRO A 32 -10.49 -11.29 -1.30
N ILE A 33 -11.77 -11.58 -1.10
CA ILE A 33 -12.72 -10.74 -0.37
C ILE A 33 -12.07 -10.35 0.95
N LEU A 34 -11.81 -9.05 1.12
CA LEU A 34 -11.26 -8.52 2.36
C LEU A 34 -12.17 -8.98 3.50
N SER A 35 -11.60 -9.74 4.43
CA SER A 35 -12.36 -10.25 5.56
C SER A 35 -12.45 -9.16 6.62
N LEU A 36 -13.61 -9.07 7.27
CA LEU A 36 -13.73 -8.19 8.43
C LEU A 36 -12.85 -8.73 9.57
N PRO A 37 -12.20 -7.85 10.35
CA PRO A 37 -11.50 -8.28 11.55
C PRO A 37 -12.51 -8.94 12.49
N GLU A 38 -12.22 -10.15 12.95
CA GLU A 38 -13.15 -10.95 13.76
C GLU A 38 -12.50 -11.29 15.10
N GLY A 39 -13.18 -10.92 16.19
CA GLY A 39 -12.72 -11.18 17.55
C GLY A 39 -11.52 -10.34 18.00
N SER A 40 -10.87 -10.79 19.07
CA SER A 40 -9.69 -10.17 19.70
C SER A 40 -8.40 -10.91 19.35
N GLU A 41 -8.36 -11.53 18.17
CA GLU A 41 -7.25 -12.37 17.75
C GLU A 41 -6.10 -11.52 17.23
N ASP A 42 -4.87 -12.01 17.40
CA ASP A 42 -3.67 -11.29 17.01
C ASP A 42 -3.67 -10.99 15.50
N PHE A 43 -3.27 -9.76 15.18
CA PHE A 43 -3.04 -9.34 13.81
C PHE A 43 -1.60 -9.59 13.41
N VAL A 44 -1.39 -10.07 12.19
CA VAL A 44 -0.07 -10.22 11.58
C VAL A 44 0.07 -9.18 10.48
N VAL A 45 1.13 -8.39 10.54
CA VAL A 45 1.44 -7.39 9.53
C VAL A 45 2.67 -7.83 8.73
N TYR A 46 2.49 -8.00 7.43
CA TYR A 46 3.58 -8.20 6.49
C TYR A 46 3.95 -6.86 5.87
N CYS A 47 5.23 -6.47 5.97
CA CYS A 47 5.74 -5.26 5.36
C CYS A 47 6.78 -5.61 4.30
N ASP A 48 6.77 -4.87 3.20
CA ASP A 48 7.75 -4.98 2.12
C ASP A 48 8.13 -3.56 1.66
N ALA A 49 9.40 -3.37 1.35
CA ALA A 49 9.90 -2.10 0.85
C ALA A 49 10.66 -2.28 -0.46
N SER A 50 10.43 -1.36 -1.39
CA SER A 50 11.17 -1.28 -2.64
C SER A 50 11.63 0.15 -2.89
N HIS A 51 12.60 0.34 -3.78
CA HIS A 51 13.02 1.68 -4.24
C HIS A 51 11.92 2.48 -4.97
N LYS A 52 10.73 1.90 -5.18
CA LYS A 52 9.58 2.57 -5.81
C LYS A 52 8.48 2.92 -4.80
N GLY A 53 8.31 2.13 -3.75
CA GLY A 53 7.21 2.26 -2.81
C GLY A 53 7.31 1.31 -1.64
N LEU A 54 6.50 1.59 -0.62
CA LEU A 54 6.31 0.76 0.56
C LEU A 54 4.98 0.03 0.42
N GLY A 55 4.96 -1.24 0.77
CA GLY A 55 3.78 -2.08 0.80
C GLY A 55 3.61 -2.72 2.18
N SER A 56 2.37 -2.91 2.59
CA SER A 56 2.03 -3.62 3.81
C SER A 56 0.71 -4.36 3.65
N VAL A 57 0.59 -5.51 4.31
CA VAL A 57 -0.63 -6.33 4.33
C VAL A 57 -0.96 -6.67 5.77
N LEU A 58 -2.20 -6.37 6.18
CA LEU A 58 -2.76 -6.78 7.46
C LEU A 58 -3.51 -8.09 7.27
N MET A 59 -3.13 -9.11 8.03
CA MET A 59 -3.70 -10.46 7.98
C MET A 59 -4.13 -10.93 9.36
N GLN A 60 -5.17 -11.76 9.37
CA GLN A 60 -5.68 -12.43 10.57
C GLN A 60 -6.14 -13.84 10.17
N ARG A 61 -5.65 -14.88 10.87
CA ARG A 61 -6.00 -16.29 10.60
C ARG A 61 -5.92 -16.65 9.11
N GLU A 62 -4.81 -16.28 8.47
CA GLU A 62 -4.53 -16.47 7.03
C GLU A 62 -5.44 -15.69 6.05
N LYS A 63 -6.39 -14.90 6.56
CA LYS A 63 -7.25 -14.03 5.76
C LYS A 63 -6.65 -12.63 5.68
N VAL A 64 -6.78 -12.00 4.52
CA VAL A 64 -6.35 -10.61 4.34
C VAL A 64 -7.46 -9.67 4.77
N ILE A 65 -7.13 -8.77 5.71
CA ILE A 65 -8.04 -7.76 6.25
C ILE A 65 -7.90 -6.46 5.46
N ALA A 66 -6.67 -6.03 5.20
CA ALA A 66 -6.40 -4.78 4.50
C ALA A 66 -5.05 -4.80 3.77
N TYR A 67 -5.01 -4.10 2.63
CA TYR A 67 -3.78 -3.76 1.92
C TYR A 67 -3.50 -2.27 2.08
N ALA A 68 -2.25 -1.93 2.35
CA ALA A 68 -1.78 -0.56 2.35
C ALA A 68 -0.53 -0.44 1.48
N SER A 69 -0.46 0.58 0.64
CA SER A 69 0.77 0.88 -0.08
C SER A 69 0.89 2.38 -0.34
N ARG A 70 2.13 2.86 -0.43
CA ARG A 70 2.41 4.24 -0.88
C ARG A 70 3.67 4.31 -1.71
N GLN A 71 3.71 5.28 -2.62
CA GLN A 71 4.94 5.63 -3.32
C GLN A 71 5.91 6.35 -2.38
N LEU A 72 7.21 6.12 -2.59
CA LEU A 72 8.25 6.84 -1.86
C LEU A 72 8.24 8.34 -2.21
N LYS A 73 8.41 9.17 -1.19
CA LYS A 73 8.68 10.60 -1.37
C LYS A 73 10.08 10.80 -1.93
N VAL A 74 10.32 11.97 -2.51
CA VAL A 74 11.60 12.29 -3.18
C VAL A 74 12.79 12.11 -2.22
N HIS A 75 12.66 12.50 -0.95
CA HIS A 75 13.71 12.32 0.06
C HIS A 75 13.87 10.88 0.55
N GLU A 76 12.81 10.06 0.48
CA GLU A 76 12.87 8.65 0.89
C GLU A 76 13.57 7.80 -0.17
N LYS A 77 13.66 8.28 -1.43
CA LYS A 77 14.34 7.54 -2.51
C LYS A 77 15.85 7.40 -2.31
N SER A 78 16.47 8.30 -1.55
CA SER A 78 17.90 8.24 -1.24
C SER A 78 18.21 7.44 0.02
N TYR A 79 17.19 6.86 0.68
CA TYR A 79 17.39 6.05 1.87
C TYR A 79 17.98 4.69 1.54
N THR A 80 18.71 4.13 2.51
CA THR A 80 19.24 2.77 2.40
C THR A 80 18.10 1.76 2.47
N THR A 81 18.31 0.54 1.97
CA THR A 81 17.28 -0.51 2.01
C THR A 81 16.79 -0.77 3.43
N HIS A 82 17.69 -0.76 4.42
CA HIS A 82 17.33 -0.96 5.83
C HIS A 82 16.39 0.14 6.36
N ASP A 83 16.62 1.40 5.99
CA ASP A 83 15.75 2.52 6.37
C ASP A 83 14.38 2.44 5.68
N LEU A 84 14.34 1.92 4.45
CA LEU A 84 13.10 1.69 3.72
C LEU A 84 12.26 0.57 4.34
N GLU A 85 12.90 -0.52 4.78
CA GLU A 85 12.25 -1.60 5.53
C GLU A 85 11.69 -1.09 6.87
N LEU A 86 12.46 -0.30 7.62
CA LEU A 86 11.92 0.33 8.83
C LEU A 86 10.77 1.29 8.50
N GLY A 87 10.88 2.01 7.38
CA GLY A 87 9.86 2.91 6.87
C GLY A 87 8.54 2.21 6.53
N SER A 88 8.58 0.98 6.00
CA SER A 88 7.37 0.19 5.69
C SER A 88 6.67 -0.25 6.97
N VAL A 89 7.42 -0.66 8.00
CA VAL A 89 6.88 -1.01 9.32
C VAL A 89 6.21 0.19 9.99
N VAL A 90 6.90 1.34 10.05
CA VAL A 90 6.34 2.57 10.64
C VAL A 90 5.11 3.02 9.86
N PHE A 91 5.10 2.85 8.55
CA PHE A 91 3.94 3.16 7.70
C PHE A 91 2.73 2.28 8.04
N ALA A 92 2.93 0.98 8.15
CA ALA A 92 1.88 0.04 8.55
C ALA A 92 1.28 0.38 9.91
N LEU A 93 2.13 0.62 10.92
CA LEU A 93 1.72 0.97 12.28
C LEU A 93 0.93 2.29 12.31
N LYS A 94 1.30 3.28 11.50
CA LYS A 94 0.57 4.55 11.43
C LYS A 94 -0.82 4.40 10.82
N ILE A 95 -0.97 3.58 9.78
CA ILE A 95 -2.27 3.35 9.14
C ILE A 95 -3.19 2.56 10.06
N TRP A 96 -2.69 1.44 10.60
CA TRP A 96 -3.50 0.50 11.39
C TRP A 96 -3.37 0.72 12.89
N ARG A 97 -3.00 1.93 13.33
CA ARG A 97 -2.92 2.28 14.75
C ARG A 97 -4.20 1.92 15.51
N HIS A 98 -5.34 2.17 14.88
CA HIS A 98 -6.67 1.87 15.42
C HIS A 98 -6.96 0.37 15.56
N TYR A 99 -6.37 -0.49 14.72
CA TYR A 99 -6.51 -1.94 14.83
C TYR A 99 -5.48 -2.56 15.77
N LEU A 100 -4.25 -2.02 15.80
CA LEU A 100 -3.11 -2.64 16.48
C LEU A 100 -2.89 -2.15 17.91
N CYS A 101 -3.25 -0.90 18.22
CA CYS A 101 -2.93 -0.30 19.51
C CYS A 101 -4.08 -0.31 20.52
N GLY A 102 -5.29 -0.72 20.10
CA GLY A 102 -6.53 -0.42 20.83
C GLY A 102 -6.76 1.09 20.95
N ASP A 103 -8.01 1.49 21.23
CA ASP A 103 -8.27 2.84 21.77
C ASP A 103 -7.91 2.89 23.26
#